data_AF-A0AA51ZY19-F1
#
_entry.id   AF-A0AA51ZY19-F1
#
_cell.length_a   1.000
_cell.length_b   1.000
_cell.length_c   1.000
_cell.angle_alpha   90.00
_cell.angle_beta   90.00
_cell.angle_gamma   90.00
#
_symmetry.space_group_name_H-M   'P 1'
#
loop_
_entity.id
_entity.type
_entity.pdbx_description
1 polymer ?
#
loop_
_entity_poly.entity_id
_entity_poly.type
_entity_poly.pdbx_seq_one_letter_code
_entity_poly.pdbx_strand_id
1 'polypeptide(L)'
;MKEEKKHIILKFTQNDNIKGSDQELGWVDYFVKFLKTGLAYQLENPVEFEYKNELELITKDDFDRADLIFYILSPAMVFSSNLNQDSNELEQAFNFDIPLINSKIKKVFKAPVKIEDLPLSLSTPTYYRFYDNSLINEQNYETYEGWSEYQENENYWKVFADVLLDTISILSKEVNEPKNTIFISDKNKAYYHNRNTIKRELKAYGSEIFPDEDFSIEANYMSDPEEFFMKKCDLAIHFPDEFIGLTREQRKKAFDKCSNIKRLIWFSPVESQKPEKKAHYSELKVQLKPYPNIEAVESTIEEFKEIVKENITKIKISTEVEKESLKELIYVISDSKIDKANFDDLLRNKNISEKFELKLIDNVENVTDYRHLHYELLRKADYFFILFFKNNLPWLSSMSAEIKKAPGFRNEKEILGKYILFNDNTIFNREKLKDFQLIPKNKPEELFEVVQNLAV
;
A
#
# COMPACT_ATOMS: atom_id res chain seq x y z
N MET A 1 4.29 -7.20 -37.66
CA MET A 1 4.85 -6.29 -36.64
C MET A 1 6.33 -6.58 -36.54
N LYS A 2 7.21 -5.57 -36.63
CA LYS A 2 8.62 -5.78 -36.25
C LYS A 2 8.63 -5.99 -34.74
N GLU A 3 9.23 -7.07 -34.26
CA GLU A 3 9.53 -7.27 -32.85
C GLU A 3 10.36 -6.07 -32.37
N GLU A 4 9.79 -5.26 -31.49
CA GLU A 4 10.47 -4.11 -30.93
C GLU A 4 11.46 -4.64 -29.89
N LYS A 5 12.74 -4.68 -30.28
CA LYS A 5 13.83 -5.11 -29.39
C LYS A 5 13.90 -4.16 -28.20
N LYS A 6 14.08 -4.72 -27.01
CA LYS A 6 14.27 -3.95 -25.78
C LYS A 6 15.72 -3.51 -25.67
N HIS A 7 15.95 -2.29 -25.20
CA HIS A 7 17.29 -1.70 -25.15
C HIS A 7 17.67 -1.27 -23.72
N ILE A 8 18.74 -1.86 -23.18
CA ILE A 8 19.31 -1.52 -21.88
C ILE A 8 20.70 -0.90 -22.07
N ILE A 9 20.95 0.25 -21.44
CA ILE A 9 22.28 0.86 -21.39
C ILE A 9 22.91 0.57 -20.02
N LEU A 10 24.19 0.21 -20.01
CA LEU A 10 25.00 0.10 -18.80
C LEU A 10 26.12 1.13 -18.82
N LYS A 11 26.13 1.97 -17.79
CA LYS A 11 27.13 3.01 -17.56
C LYS A 11 28.02 2.59 -16.39
N PHE A 12 29.30 2.39 -16.65
CA PHE A 12 30.28 1.87 -15.67
C PHE A 12 31.70 2.34 -15.99
N THR A 13 32.62 2.24 -15.03
CA THR A 13 34.06 2.45 -15.27
C THR A 13 34.75 1.14 -15.62
N GLN A 14 35.79 1.16 -16.46
CA GLN A 14 36.57 -0.05 -16.77
C GLN A 14 37.14 -0.74 -15.51
N ASN A 15 37.45 0.04 -14.47
CA ASN A 15 37.89 -0.49 -13.18
C ASN A 15 36.84 -1.41 -12.54
N ASP A 16 35.55 -1.22 -12.85
CA ASP A 16 34.49 -2.05 -12.32
C ASP A 16 34.36 -3.40 -13.02
N ASN A 17 35.00 -3.58 -14.18
CA ASN A 17 34.94 -4.80 -14.97
C ASN A 17 36.30 -5.50 -15.12
N ILE A 18 37.26 -5.17 -14.24
CA ILE A 18 38.54 -5.89 -14.16
C ILE A 18 38.27 -7.36 -13.78
N LYS A 19 38.97 -8.28 -14.43
CA LYS A 19 38.89 -9.72 -14.18
C LYS A 19 39.82 -10.11 -13.04
N GLY A 20 39.33 -10.94 -12.11
CA GLY A 20 40.19 -11.61 -11.15
C GLY A 20 41.12 -12.62 -11.84
N SER A 21 42.24 -12.97 -11.19
CA SER A 21 43.25 -13.90 -11.73
C SER A 21 42.68 -15.24 -12.21
N ASP A 22 41.63 -15.73 -11.53
CA ASP A 22 41.00 -17.03 -11.79
C ASP A 22 39.61 -16.90 -12.44
N GLN A 23 39.27 -15.72 -12.97
CA GLN A 23 37.93 -15.45 -13.52
C GLN A 23 37.95 -15.16 -15.02
N GLU A 24 37.02 -15.76 -15.75
CA GLU A 24 36.86 -15.51 -17.20
C GLU A 24 36.18 -14.16 -17.52
N LEU A 25 35.38 -13.64 -16.58
CA LEU A 25 34.53 -12.45 -16.73
C LEU A 25 34.78 -11.44 -15.60
N GLY A 26 34.70 -10.15 -15.92
CA GLY A 26 34.64 -9.10 -14.91
C GLY A 26 33.25 -9.02 -14.27
N TRP A 27 33.11 -8.22 -13.21
CA TRP A 27 31.85 -8.11 -12.48
C TRP A 27 30.69 -7.61 -13.34
N VAL A 28 30.92 -6.59 -14.18
CA VAL A 28 29.88 -6.02 -15.06
C VAL A 28 29.49 -7.03 -16.15
N ASP A 29 30.46 -7.73 -16.73
CA ASP A 29 30.21 -8.80 -17.70
C ASP A 29 29.35 -9.92 -17.08
N TYR A 30 29.69 -10.31 -15.85
CA TYR A 30 28.93 -11.31 -15.10
C TYR A 30 27.50 -10.84 -14.84
N PHE A 31 27.34 -9.59 -14.38
CA PHE A 31 26.05 -8.97 -14.13
C PHE A 31 25.16 -8.97 -15.39
N VAL A 32 25.71 -8.56 -16.53
CA VAL A 32 24.98 -8.59 -17.81
C VAL A 32 24.66 -10.01 -18.24
N LYS A 33 25.58 -10.97 -18.08
CA LYS A 33 25.33 -12.37 -18.43
C LYS A 33 24.18 -12.96 -17.60
N PHE A 34 24.14 -12.65 -16.31
CA PHE A 34 23.04 -13.06 -15.43
C PHE A 34 21.70 -12.49 -15.92
N LEU A 35 21.63 -11.16 -16.15
CA LEU A 35 20.41 -10.52 -16.64
C LEU A 35 19.99 -11.04 -18.02
N LYS A 36 20.91 -11.15 -18.99
CA LYS A 36 20.62 -11.72 -20.31
C LYS A 36 20.02 -13.12 -20.20
N THR A 37 20.57 -13.96 -19.34
CA THR A 37 20.09 -15.34 -19.16
C THR A 37 18.69 -15.36 -18.53
N GLY A 38 18.46 -14.55 -17.48
CA GLY A 38 17.17 -14.48 -16.81
C GLY A 38 16.07 -13.86 -17.68
N LEU A 39 16.38 -12.77 -18.39
CA LEU A 39 15.45 -12.08 -19.27
C LEU A 39 15.07 -12.94 -20.48
N ALA A 40 16.01 -13.67 -21.07
CA ALA A 40 15.73 -14.57 -22.20
C ALA A 40 14.77 -15.72 -21.83
N TYR A 41 14.66 -16.08 -20.55
CA TYR A 41 13.71 -17.09 -20.08
C TYR A 41 12.29 -16.54 -19.88
N GLN A 42 12.17 -15.24 -19.58
CA GLN A 42 10.92 -14.62 -19.12
C GLN A 42 10.29 -13.68 -20.16
N LEU A 43 11.09 -13.15 -21.10
CA LEU A 43 10.63 -12.21 -22.12
C LEU A 43 10.68 -12.86 -23.50
N GLU A 44 9.61 -12.63 -24.29
CA GLU A 44 9.54 -13.08 -25.69
C GLU A 44 10.44 -12.25 -26.61
N ASN A 45 10.60 -10.94 -26.31
CA ASN A 45 11.40 -10.03 -27.12
C ASN A 45 12.88 -10.07 -26.69
N PRO A 46 13.82 -10.05 -27.65
CA PRO A 46 15.25 -10.00 -27.34
C PRO A 46 15.62 -8.67 -26.72
N VAL A 47 16.50 -8.73 -25.71
CA VAL A 47 17.03 -7.56 -25.01
C VAL A 47 18.46 -7.30 -25.47
N GLU A 48 18.69 -6.11 -26.04
CA GLU A 48 20.01 -5.62 -26.43
C GLU A 48 20.62 -4.81 -25.28
N PHE A 49 21.93 -4.99 -25.12
CA PHE A 49 22.71 -4.35 -24.06
C PHE A 49 23.80 -3.49 -24.70
N GLU A 50 23.79 -2.20 -24.40
CA GLU A 50 24.80 -1.23 -24.80
C GLU A 50 25.67 -0.86 -23.61
N TYR A 51 26.98 -0.80 -23.82
CA TYR A 51 27.96 -0.41 -22.81
C TYR A 51 28.42 1.03 -23.07
N LYS A 52 28.39 1.85 -22.02
CA LYS A 52 29.00 3.17 -22.00
C LYS A 52 30.01 3.26 -20.87
N ASN A 53 31.24 3.62 -21.23
CA ASN A 53 32.33 3.81 -20.27
C ASN A 53 32.17 5.12 -19.50
N GLU A 54 32.98 5.35 -18.47
CA GLU A 54 32.94 6.51 -17.57
C GLU A 54 33.01 7.88 -18.27
N LEU A 55 33.66 7.95 -19.44
CA LEU A 55 33.86 9.19 -20.22
C LEU A 55 32.70 9.48 -21.20
N GLU A 56 31.95 8.46 -21.62
CA GLU A 56 30.86 8.63 -22.59
C GLU A 56 29.60 9.20 -21.95
N LEU A 57 29.08 10.32 -22.46
CA LEU A 57 27.90 10.95 -21.87
C LEU A 57 26.62 10.13 -22.10
N ILE A 58 25.74 10.17 -21.12
CA ILE A 58 24.33 9.77 -21.25
C ILE A 58 23.54 10.99 -21.70
N THR A 59 23.12 10.96 -22.96
CA THR A 59 22.39 12.06 -23.60
C THR A 59 20.88 11.85 -23.52
N LYS A 60 20.11 12.88 -23.89
CA LYS A 60 18.66 12.75 -24.08
C LYS A 60 18.30 11.65 -25.08
N ASP A 61 19.04 11.54 -26.19
CA ASP A 61 18.78 10.51 -27.22
C ASP A 61 18.99 9.10 -26.68
N ASP A 62 19.97 8.92 -25.80
CA ASP A 62 20.17 7.64 -25.09
C ASP A 62 19.00 7.32 -24.16
N PHE A 63 18.52 8.32 -23.42
CA PHE A 63 17.38 8.18 -22.53
C PHE A 63 16.08 7.86 -23.28
N ASP A 64 15.84 8.52 -24.41
CA ASP A 64 14.65 8.31 -25.24
C ASP A 64 14.66 6.91 -25.87
N ARG A 65 15.84 6.43 -26.33
CA ARG A 65 16.03 5.12 -26.96
C ARG A 65 16.06 3.95 -25.98
N ALA A 66 16.59 4.14 -24.78
CA ALA A 66 16.68 3.09 -23.78
C ALA A 66 15.32 2.81 -23.13
N ASP A 67 15.00 1.53 -22.92
CA ASP A 67 13.94 1.12 -22.00
C ASP A 67 14.42 1.21 -20.54
N LEU A 68 15.72 1.00 -20.29
CA LEU A 68 16.32 1.04 -18.96
C LEU A 68 17.81 1.45 -19.03
N ILE A 69 18.28 2.19 -18.04
CA ILE A 69 19.68 2.60 -17.89
C ILE A 69 20.18 2.20 -16.50
N PHE A 70 21.19 1.36 -16.44
CA PHE A 70 21.88 1.02 -15.21
C PHE A 70 23.14 1.87 -15.04
N TYR A 71 23.27 2.53 -13.90
CA TYR A 71 24.51 3.12 -13.44
C TYR A 71 25.17 2.19 -12.42
N ILE A 72 26.32 1.64 -12.79
CA ILE A 72 27.15 0.86 -11.87
C ILE A 72 28.00 1.83 -11.05
N LEU A 73 27.67 1.95 -9.77
CA LEU A 73 28.27 2.92 -8.86
C LEU A 73 29.32 2.24 -7.97
N SER A 74 30.51 2.81 -8.01
CA SER A 74 31.67 2.49 -7.17
C SER A 74 32.41 3.81 -6.87
N PRO A 75 33.31 3.85 -5.88
CA PRO A 75 34.17 5.02 -5.68
C PRO A 75 34.90 5.41 -6.97
N ALA A 76 35.45 4.42 -7.69
CA ALA A 76 36.11 4.65 -8.97
C ALA A 76 35.19 5.33 -9.98
N MET A 77 33.94 4.86 -10.11
CA MET A 77 32.95 5.50 -10.98
C MET A 77 32.71 6.96 -10.55
N VAL A 78 32.44 7.22 -9.27
CA VAL A 78 32.14 8.58 -8.78
C VAL A 78 33.28 9.56 -9.03
N PHE A 79 34.53 9.12 -8.88
CA PHE A 79 35.69 9.99 -9.06
C PHE A 79 36.13 10.17 -10.52
N SER A 80 35.95 9.16 -11.37
CA SER A 80 36.55 9.14 -12.73
C SER A 80 35.58 9.46 -13.87
N SER A 81 34.29 9.63 -13.57
CA SER A 81 33.25 9.68 -14.60
C SER A 81 32.61 11.05 -14.77
N ASN A 82 31.87 11.16 -15.88
CA ASN A 82 31.06 12.33 -16.21
C ASN A 82 29.67 12.32 -15.56
N LEU A 83 29.47 11.67 -14.40
CA LEU A 83 28.14 11.55 -13.74
C LEU A 83 27.43 12.89 -13.55
N ASN A 84 28.17 13.93 -13.14
CA ASN A 84 27.61 15.27 -12.98
C ASN A 84 27.17 15.89 -14.31
N GLN A 85 27.87 15.58 -15.41
CA GLN A 85 27.48 16.06 -16.74
C GLN A 85 26.27 15.28 -17.26
N ASP A 86 26.25 13.96 -17.08
CA ASP A 86 25.11 13.09 -17.41
C ASP A 86 23.82 13.58 -16.70
N SER A 87 23.91 13.81 -15.39
CA SER A 87 22.80 14.34 -14.59
C SER A 87 22.35 15.71 -15.08
N ASN A 88 23.27 16.66 -15.29
CA ASN A 88 22.92 18.00 -15.76
C ASN A 88 22.24 17.98 -17.13
N GLU A 89 22.72 17.15 -18.06
CA GLU A 89 22.15 17.00 -19.40
C GLU A 89 20.71 16.49 -19.32
N LEU A 90 20.47 15.41 -18.56
CA LEU A 90 19.14 14.82 -18.42
C LEU A 90 18.19 15.74 -17.64
N GLU A 91 18.65 16.33 -16.54
CA GLU A 91 17.84 17.24 -15.74
C GLU A 91 17.42 18.47 -16.56
N GLN A 92 18.30 19.02 -17.38
CA GLN A 92 17.93 20.11 -18.29
C GLN A 92 16.99 19.64 -19.40
N ALA A 93 17.28 18.50 -20.04
CA ALA A 93 16.48 17.96 -21.14
C ALA A 93 15.04 17.63 -20.73
N PHE A 94 14.82 17.27 -19.47
CA PHE A 94 13.52 16.90 -18.91
C PHE A 94 12.99 17.90 -17.87
N ASN A 95 13.45 19.16 -17.90
CA ASN A 95 12.98 20.25 -17.03
C ASN A 95 12.93 19.89 -15.52
N PHE A 96 13.94 19.16 -15.04
CA PHE A 96 14.05 18.68 -13.66
C PHE A 96 12.89 17.76 -13.22
N ASP A 97 12.24 17.06 -14.15
CA ASP A 97 11.31 15.97 -13.83
C ASP A 97 12.08 14.73 -13.34
N ILE A 98 12.55 14.81 -12.09
CA ILE A 98 13.32 13.75 -11.42
C ILE A 98 12.54 12.42 -11.39
N PRO A 99 11.22 12.38 -11.12
CA PRO A 99 10.43 11.15 -11.24
C PRO A 99 10.49 10.50 -12.63
N LEU A 100 10.34 11.29 -13.70
CA LEU A 100 10.44 10.79 -15.07
C LEU A 100 11.84 10.21 -15.34
N ILE A 101 12.89 10.93 -14.96
CA ILE A 101 14.28 10.47 -15.14
C ILE A 101 14.51 9.15 -14.40
N ASN A 102 14.03 9.03 -13.16
CA ASN A 102 14.19 7.83 -12.34
C ASN A 102 13.33 6.64 -12.76
N SER A 103 12.31 6.86 -13.60
CA SER A 103 11.51 5.75 -14.14
C SER A 103 12.35 4.78 -14.97
N LYS A 104 13.40 5.28 -15.64
CA LYS A 104 14.32 4.49 -16.47
C LYS A 104 15.71 4.33 -15.89
N ILE A 105 16.10 5.11 -14.88
CA ILE A 105 17.44 5.04 -14.30
C ILE A 105 17.45 4.20 -13.02
N LYS A 106 18.28 3.14 -13.04
CA LYS A 106 18.52 2.26 -11.91
C LYS A 106 19.97 2.32 -11.46
N LYS A 107 20.17 2.50 -10.16
CA LYS A 107 21.52 2.60 -9.57
C LYS A 107 21.91 1.25 -8.99
N VAL A 108 23.12 0.81 -9.28
CA VAL A 108 23.66 -0.46 -8.82
C VAL A 108 24.96 -0.17 -8.09
N PHE A 109 24.90 -0.11 -6.77
CA PHE A 109 26.07 0.11 -5.96
C PHE A 109 26.83 -1.20 -5.80
N LYS A 110 27.90 -1.33 -6.57
CA LYS A 110 28.85 -2.44 -6.48
C LYS A 110 29.70 -2.32 -5.21
N ALA A 111 30.03 -1.10 -4.80
CA ALA A 111 30.85 -0.79 -3.64
C ALA A 111 30.28 0.41 -2.85
N PRO A 112 30.68 0.61 -1.58
CA PRO A 112 30.23 1.74 -0.77
C PRO A 112 30.51 3.09 -1.45
N VAL A 113 29.45 3.86 -1.66
CA VAL A 113 29.49 5.24 -2.15
C VAL A 113 28.58 6.08 -1.26
N LYS A 114 29.02 7.28 -0.88
CA LYS A 114 28.17 8.20 -0.13
C LYS A 114 27.16 8.80 -1.09
N ILE A 115 25.88 8.76 -0.71
CA ILE A 115 24.78 9.31 -1.52
C ILE A 115 24.97 10.83 -1.73
N GLU A 116 25.56 11.51 -0.75
CA GLU A 116 25.91 12.94 -0.81
C GLU A 116 26.90 13.30 -1.92
N ASP A 117 27.71 12.33 -2.37
CA ASP A 117 28.68 12.52 -3.45
C ASP A 117 28.04 12.33 -4.85
N LEU A 118 26.76 11.94 -4.91
CA LEU A 118 26.03 11.72 -6.16
C LEU A 118 25.21 12.96 -6.56
N PRO A 119 25.06 13.22 -7.87
CA PRO A 119 24.19 14.29 -8.35
C PRO A 119 22.71 13.98 -8.12
N LEU A 120 21.84 14.99 -8.18
CA LEU A 120 20.44 14.94 -7.72
C LEU A 120 19.62 13.79 -8.36
N SER A 121 19.68 13.63 -9.68
CA SER A 121 19.00 12.52 -10.38
C SER A 121 19.50 11.14 -9.95
N LEU A 122 20.75 11.03 -9.48
CA LEU A 122 21.34 9.78 -9.01
C LEU A 122 21.30 9.59 -7.49
N SER A 123 21.07 10.66 -6.72
CA SER A 123 20.99 10.63 -5.25
C SER A 123 19.61 10.18 -4.72
N THR A 124 18.70 9.78 -5.61
CA THR A 124 17.40 9.24 -5.23
C THR A 124 17.53 7.81 -4.68
N PRO A 125 16.62 7.39 -3.80
CA PRO A 125 16.82 6.20 -2.98
C PRO A 125 16.68 4.87 -3.71
N THR A 126 16.36 4.89 -5.00
CA THR A 126 16.16 3.67 -5.79
C THR A 126 17.46 3.06 -6.26
N TYR A 127 17.97 2.12 -5.48
CA TYR A 127 19.24 1.48 -5.75
C TYR A 127 19.37 0.03 -5.28
N TYR A 128 20.14 -0.74 -6.03
CA TYR A 128 20.55 -2.10 -5.69
C TYR A 128 21.91 -2.08 -5.02
N ARG A 129 22.03 -2.71 -3.85
CA ARG A 129 23.28 -2.72 -3.07
C ARG A 129 23.90 -4.11 -3.06
N PHE A 130 25.09 -4.26 -3.65
CA PHE A 130 25.82 -5.52 -3.75
C PHE A 130 26.93 -5.69 -2.68
N TYR A 131 26.91 -4.87 -1.63
CA TYR A 131 27.85 -4.91 -0.52
C TYR A 131 27.13 -4.85 0.85
N ASP A 132 27.80 -5.37 1.89
CA ASP A 132 27.28 -5.37 3.26
C ASP A 132 28.04 -4.35 4.12
N ASN A 133 27.30 -3.44 4.78
CA ASN A 133 27.88 -2.45 5.68
C ASN A 133 28.55 -3.05 6.93
N SER A 134 28.15 -4.26 7.32
CA SER A 134 28.72 -4.96 8.48
C SER A 134 30.10 -5.57 8.21
N LEU A 135 30.48 -5.69 6.94
CA LEU A 135 31.75 -6.26 6.48
C LEU A 135 32.75 -5.18 6.02
N ILE A 136 32.46 -3.90 6.28
CA ILE A 136 33.32 -2.77 5.87
C ILE A 136 34.60 -2.78 6.71
N ASN A 137 35.68 -3.31 6.15
CA ASN A 137 37.04 -2.95 6.54
C ASN A 137 37.56 -1.93 5.51
N GLU A 138 37.98 -0.75 5.99
CA GLU A 138 38.40 0.42 5.19
C GLU A 138 39.56 0.16 4.20
N GLN A 139 40.22 -1.00 4.26
CA GLN A 139 41.42 -1.31 3.46
C GLN A 139 41.16 -2.01 2.12
N ASN A 140 39.95 -2.53 1.85
CA ASN A 140 39.62 -3.20 0.58
C ASN A 140 38.92 -2.27 -0.44
N TYR A 141 39.01 -0.94 -0.23
CA TYR A 141 38.24 0.08 -0.93
C TYR A 141 38.63 0.33 -2.39
N GLU A 142 39.91 0.20 -2.75
CA GLU A 142 40.42 0.68 -4.05
C GLU A 142 40.46 -0.40 -5.14
N THR A 143 40.44 -1.67 -4.75
CA THR A 143 40.46 -2.83 -5.63
C THR A 143 39.43 -3.82 -5.13
N TYR A 144 38.15 -3.66 -5.49
CA TYR A 144 37.09 -4.63 -5.18
C TYR A 144 37.28 -5.89 -6.06
N GLU A 145 38.44 -6.54 -5.92
CA GLU A 145 38.87 -7.75 -6.63
C GLU A 145 38.21 -9.01 -6.07
N GLY A 146 37.65 -8.93 -4.85
CA GLY A 146 37.05 -10.06 -4.14
C GLY A 146 35.56 -10.30 -4.40
N TRP A 147 34.96 -9.87 -5.52
CA TRP A 147 33.51 -10.09 -5.73
C TRP A 147 33.12 -11.57 -5.77
N SER A 148 34.06 -12.49 -6.05
CA SER A 148 33.87 -13.94 -5.88
C SER A 148 33.65 -14.36 -4.43
N GLU A 149 34.27 -13.70 -3.46
CA GLU A 149 34.13 -14.05 -2.03
C GLU A 149 32.70 -13.82 -1.55
N TYR A 150 31.96 -12.93 -2.22
CA TYR A 150 30.56 -12.65 -1.94
C TYR A 150 29.58 -13.55 -2.70
N GLN A 151 30.04 -14.37 -3.67
CA GLN A 151 29.18 -15.36 -4.34
C GLN A 151 28.72 -16.46 -3.37
N GLU A 152 29.42 -16.70 -2.27
CA GLU A 152 28.94 -17.63 -1.24
C GLU A 152 27.87 -17.01 -0.34
N ASN A 153 27.70 -15.68 -0.39
CA ASN A 153 26.70 -14.97 0.40
C ASN A 153 25.33 -15.03 -0.28
N GLU A 154 24.36 -15.69 0.37
CA GLU A 154 22.99 -15.80 -0.13
C GLU A 154 22.33 -14.42 -0.39
N ASN A 155 22.67 -13.39 0.39
CA ASN A 155 22.13 -12.04 0.19
C ASN A 155 22.59 -11.42 -1.14
N TYR A 156 23.78 -11.75 -1.61
CA TYR A 156 24.32 -11.26 -2.88
C TYR A 156 23.46 -11.75 -4.07
N TRP A 157 23.10 -13.03 -4.08
CA TRP A 157 22.21 -13.59 -5.09
C TRP A 157 20.78 -13.08 -5.00
N LYS A 158 20.32 -12.78 -3.79
CA LYS A 158 18.99 -12.18 -3.59
C LYS A 158 18.89 -10.82 -4.27
N VAL A 159 19.93 -9.99 -4.21
CA VAL A 159 19.95 -8.70 -4.92
C VAL A 159 19.97 -8.89 -6.44
N PHE A 160 20.69 -9.89 -6.94
CA PHE A 160 20.64 -10.27 -8.36
C PHE A 160 19.22 -10.63 -8.82
N ALA A 161 18.52 -11.44 -8.02
CA ALA A 161 17.14 -11.81 -8.29
C ALA A 161 16.21 -10.58 -8.28
N ASP A 162 16.39 -9.66 -7.33
CA ASP A 162 15.62 -8.41 -7.25
C ASP A 162 15.81 -7.55 -8.51
N VAL A 163 17.06 -7.33 -8.93
CA VAL A 163 17.37 -6.59 -10.17
C VAL A 163 16.68 -7.23 -11.36
N LEU A 164 16.74 -8.56 -11.49
CA LEU A 164 16.12 -9.28 -12.60
C LEU A 164 14.61 -9.12 -12.61
N LEU A 165 13.93 -9.32 -11.48
CA LEU A 165 12.47 -9.21 -11.37
C LEU A 165 11.99 -7.79 -11.70
N ASP A 166 12.65 -6.78 -11.14
CA ASP A 166 12.32 -5.39 -11.42
C ASP A 166 12.57 -5.04 -12.89
N THR A 167 13.66 -5.54 -13.48
CA THR A 167 13.94 -5.36 -14.91
C THR A 167 12.85 -6.00 -15.77
N ILE A 168 12.42 -7.22 -15.45
CA ILE A 168 11.32 -7.89 -16.15
C ILE A 168 10.05 -7.05 -16.07
N SER A 169 9.69 -6.59 -14.87
CA SER A 169 8.49 -5.77 -14.65
C SER A 169 8.51 -4.48 -15.46
N ILE A 170 9.66 -3.80 -15.55
CA ILE A 170 9.80 -2.56 -16.33
C ILE A 170 9.71 -2.85 -17.83
N LEU A 171 10.42 -3.88 -18.31
CA LEU A 171 10.51 -4.17 -19.74
C LEU A 171 9.25 -4.81 -20.32
N SER A 172 8.55 -5.64 -19.54
CA SER A 172 7.28 -6.24 -19.96
C SER A 172 6.18 -5.21 -20.14
N LYS A 173 6.36 -3.99 -19.57
CA LYS A 173 5.30 -2.98 -19.44
C LYS A 173 4.02 -3.56 -18.84
N GLU A 174 4.12 -4.66 -18.09
CA GLU A 174 3.02 -5.14 -17.27
C GLU A 174 2.81 -4.11 -16.17
N VAL A 175 1.96 -3.13 -16.45
CA VAL A 175 1.29 -2.37 -15.41
C VAL A 175 0.29 -3.34 -14.79
N ASN A 176 0.82 -4.27 -13.99
CA ASN A 176 -0.01 -4.92 -12.99
C ASN A 176 -0.36 -3.79 -12.02
N GLU A 177 -1.57 -3.23 -12.17
CA GLU A 177 -2.09 -2.31 -11.16
C GLU A 177 -1.86 -2.99 -9.81
N PRO A 178 -1.15 -2.32 -8.88
CA PRO A 178 -0.73 -2.96 -7.67
C PRO A 178 -1.98 -3.44 -6.96
N LYS A 179 -2.01 -4.75 -6.70
CA LYS A 179 -3.19 -5.39 -6.12
C LYS A 179 -3.52 -4.76 -4.78
N ASN A 180 -2.50 -4.33 -4.05
CA ASN A 180 -2.58 -3.66 -2.76
C ASN A 180 -1.32 -2.82 -2.55
N THR A 181 -1.42 -1.91 -1.59
CA THR A 181 -0.34 -1.02 -1.15
C THR A 181 -0.01 -1.33 0.30
N ILE A 182 1.26 -1.61 0.60
CA ILE A 182 1.68 -2.11 1.92
C ILE A 182 2.83 -1.27 2.44
N PHE A 183 2.64 -0.67 3.62
CA PHE A 183 3.71 -0.02 4.34
C PHE A 183 4.55 -1.05 5.10
N ILE A 184 5.88 -0.98 5.02
CA ILE A 184 6.80 -1.80 5.79
C ILE A 184 7.90 -0.90 6.36
N SER A 185 7.96 -0.81 7.69
CA SER A 185 8.92 0.05 8.39
C SER A 185 10.39 -0.32 8.12
N ASP A 186 11.25 0.70 7.99
CA ASP A 186 12.72 0.56 7.86
C ASP A 186 13.47 1.04 9.11
N LYS A 187 12.77 1.25 10.23
CA LYS A 187 13.38 1.83 11.44
C LYS A 187 14.39 0.91 12.15
N ASN A 188 14.44 -0.37 11.81
CA ASN A 188 15.26 -1.32 12.54
C ASN A 188 16.10 -2.24 11.64
N LYS A 189 17.43 -2.13 11.78
CA LYS A 189 18.43 -2.92 11.06
C LYS A 189 18.42 -4.42 11.43
N ALA A 190 18.04 -4.80 12.65
CA ALA A 190 17.97 -6.19 13.10
C ALA A 190 16.95 -7.01 12.30
N TYR A 191 15.93 -6.35 11.73
CA TYR A 191 14.92 -6.98 10.90
C TYR A 191 15.19 -6.86 9.39
N TYR A 192 16.33 -6.30 8.96
CA TYR A 192 16.64 -6.04 7.55
C TYR A 192 16.44 -7.26 6.64
N HIS A 193 16.99 -8.42 7.04
CA HIS A 193 16.87 -9.64 6.24
C HIS A 193 15.42 -10.12 6.14
N ASN A 194 14.74 -10.23 7.29
CA ASN A 194 13.34 -10.67 7.33
C ASN A 194 12.42 -9.72 6.56
N ARG A 195 12.65 -8.41 6.70
CA ARG A 195 11.93 -7.36 5.97
C ARG A 195 12.08 -7.53 4.47
N ASN A 196 13.29 -7.70 3.96
CA ASN A 196 13.52 -7.84 2.53
C ASN A 196 12.94 -9.16 1.98
N THR A 197 12.96 -10.24 2.77
CA THR A 197 12.25 -11.48 2.41
C THR A 197 10.74 -11.26 2.30
N ILE A 198 10.12 -10.54 3.24
CA ILE A 198 8.69 -10.17 3.18
C ILE A 198 8.41 -9.25 1.97
N LYS A 199 9.23 -8.22 1.74
CA LYS A 199 9.11 -7.30 0.60
C LYS A 199 9.07 -8.07 -0.72
N ARG A 200 10.03 -8.96 -0.95
CA ARG A 200 10.15 -9.75 -2.20
C ARG A 200 8.91 -10.59 -2.47
N GLU A 201 8.42 -11.29 -1.46
CA GLU A 201 7.27 -12.17 -1.61
C GLU A 201 5.98 -11.38 -1.88
N LEU A 202 5.80 -10.25 -1.21
CA LEU A 202 4.64 -9.38 -1.44
C LEU A 202 4.70 -8.69 -2.81
N LYS A 203 5.88 -8.26 -3.26
CA LYS A 203 6.10 -7.77 -4.63
C LYS A 203 5.80 -8.87 -5.66
N ALA A 204 6.28 -10.10 -5.44
CA ALA A 204 5.98 -11.25 -6.29
C ALA A 204 4.47 -11.58 -6.33
N TYR A 205 3.73 -11.24 -5.26
CA TYR A 205 2.28 -11.37 -5.21
C TYR A 205 1.52 -10.19 -5.88
N GLY A 206 2.25 -9.19 -6.40
CA GLY A 206 1.72 -8.01 -7.07
C GLY A 206 1.33 -6.87 -6.14
N SER A 207 1.91 -6.80 -4.93
CA SER A 207 1.70 -5.67 -4.00
C SER A 207 2.77 -4.59 -4.20
N GLU A 208 2.36 -3.33 -4.12
CA GLU A 208 3.26 -2.19 -4.05
C GLU A 208 3.69 -1.96 -2.60
N ILE A 209 4.98 -1.75 -2.38
CA ILE A 209 5.56 -1.63 -1.04
C ILE A 209 6.01 -0.20 -0.81
N PHE A 210 5.62 0.37 0.34
CA PHE A 210 6.07 1.67 0.80
C PHE A 210 6.83 1.58 2.13
N PRO A 211 7.85 2.42 2.35
CA PRO A 211 8.59 3.08 1.29
C PRO A 211 9.25 2.01 0.40
N ASP A 212 9.22 2.22 -0.92
CA ASP A 212 9.84 1.30 -1.87
C ASP A 212 11.34 1.21 -1.55
N GLU A 213 11.98 2.36 -1.26
CA GLU A 213 13.32 2.51 -0.68
C GLU A 213 13.44 3.74 0.26
N ASP A 214 14.59 3.88 0.94
CA ASP A 214 14.97 4.96 1.88
C ASP A 214 14.30 6.30 1.53
N PHE A 215 13.23 6.68 2.20
CA PHE A 215 12.49 7.95 2.07
C PHE A 215 12.76 8.77 0.77
N SER A 216 11.80 8.73 -0.17
CA SER A 216 11.82 9.59 -1.36
C SER A 216 12.13 11.05 -1.02
N ILE A 217 12.65 11.82 -1.98
CA ILE A 217 12.97 13.24 -1.79
C ILE A 217 11.77 13.99 -1.19
N GLU A 218 10.55 13.67 -1.59
CA GLU A 218 9.30 14.22 -1.05
C GLU A 218 9.11 13.89 0.43
N ALA A 219 9.40 12.64 0.82
CA ALA A 219 9.37 12.21 2.21
C ALA A 219 10.39 12.98 3.07
N ASN A 220 11.57 13.29 2.56
CA ASN A 220 12.57 14.09 3.29
C ASN A 220 12.13 15.54 3.57
N TYR A 221 11.12 16.06 2.85
CA TYR A 221 10.52 17.38 3.11
C TYR A 221 9.23 17.31 3.97
N MET A 222 8.75 16.12 4.33
CA MET A 222 7.56 15.95 5.16
C MET A 222 7.92 15.98 6.65
N SER A 223 7.07 16.59 7.48
CA SER A 223 7.24 16.59 8.94
C SER A 223 7.16 15.18 9.54
N ASP A 224 6.45 14.26 8.87
CA ASP A 224 6.38 12.85 9.25
C ASP A 224 6.24 11.95 8.00
N PRO A 225 7.36 11.42 7.48
CA PRO A 225 7.39 10.59 6.28
C PRO A 225 6.59 9.27 6.40
N GLU A 226 6.58 8.67 7.59
CA GLU A 226 5.83 7.43 7.81
C GLU A 226 4.34 7.66 7.76
N GLU A 227 3.86 8.79 8.31
CA GLU A 227 2.44 9.11 8.23
C GLU A 227 1.99 9.25 6.77
N PHE A 228 2.83 9.93 5.98
CA PHE A 228 2.58 10.14 4.56
C PHE A 228 2.45 8.83 3.79
N PHE A 229 3.38 7.89 3.96
CA PHE A 229 3.30 6.59 3.28
C PHE A 229 2.19 5.71 3.82
N MET A 230 2.02 5.64 5.14
CA MET A 230 0.95 4.85 5.76
C MET A 230 -0.44 5.31 5.28
N LYS A 231 -0.68 6.61 5.05
CA LYS A 231 -1.96 7.11 4.53
C LYS A 231 -2.30 6.61 3.12
N LYS A 232 -1.30 6.15 2.37
CA LYS A 232 -1.46 5.63 1.00
C LYS A 232 -1.55 4.11 0.95
N CYS A 233 -1.45 3.43 2.09
CA CYS A 233 -1.36 1.98 2.17
C CYS A 233 -2.67 1.36 2.69
N ASP A 234 -2.95 0.13 2.25
CA ASP A 234 -4.05 -0.70 2.74
C ASP A 234 -3.68 -1.40 4.07
N LEU A 235 -2.39 -1.74 4.22
CA LEU A 235 -1.85 -2.46 5.36
C LEU A 235 -0.50 -1.86 5.77
N ALA A 236 -0.18 -1.86 7.07
CA ALA A 236 1.14 -1.49 7.57
C ALA A 236 1.77 -2.61 8.40
N ILE A 237 3.06 -2.87 8.18
CA ILE A 237 3.88 -3.85 8.89
C ILE A 237 4.97 -3.10 9.67
N HIS A 238 5.05 -3.38 10.97
CA HIS A 238 6.05 -2.84 11.88
C HIS A 238 6.75 -3.95 12.67
N PHE A 239 7.86 -3.60 13.28
CA PHE A 239 8.65 -4.45 14.15
C PHE A 239 8.64 -3.91 15.59
N PRO A 240 8.66 -4.79 16.61
CA PRO A 240 8.43 -4.41 18.01
C PRO A 240 9.48 -3.45 18.56
N ASP A 241 10.74 -3.63 18.14
CA ASP A 241 11.86 -2.81 18.60
C ASP A 241 11.70 -1.32 18.27
N GLU A 242 10.87 -0.95 17.30
CA GLU A 242 10.56 0.45 16.95
C GLU A 242 9.88 1.21 18.10
N PHE A 243 9.23 0.46 19.00
CA PHE A 243 8.45 1.01 20.11
C PHE A 243 9.17 0.84 21.46
N ILE A 244 10.29 0.12 21.47
CA ILE A 244 11.11 -0.10 22.67
C ILE A 244 11.95 1.15 22.93
N GLY A 245 12.01 1.58 24.19
CA GLY A 245 12.69 2.82 24.59
C GLY A 245 11.85 4.09 24.44
N LEU A 246 10.72 4.05 23.72
CA LEU A 246 9.76 5.16 23.71
C LEU A 246 9.09 5.32 25.08
N THR A 247 8.76 6.56 25.43
CA THR A 247 7.91 6.82 26.61
C THR A 247 6.48 6.35 26.35
N ARG A 248 5.68 6.19 27.42
CA ARG A 248 4.27 5.78 27.31
C ARG A 248 3.45 6.74 26.42
N GLU A 249 3.70 8.04 26.52
CA GLU A 249 3.03 9.04 25.70
C GLU A 249 3.46 8.97 24.23
N GLN A 250 4.75 8.78 23.97
CA GLN A 250 5.26 8.61 22.61
C GLN A 250 4.70 7.35 21.94
N ARG A 251 4.63 6.23 22.67
CA ARG A 251 4.01 5.00 22.17
C ARG A 251 2.54 5.19 21.86
N LYS A 252 1.79 5.83 22.76
CA LYS A 252 0.37 6.14 22.52
C LYS A 252 0.20 6.96 21.24
N LYS A 253 0.95 8.04 21.07
CA LYS A 253 0.93 8.84 19.83
C LYS A 253 1.28 8.01 18.60
N ALA A 254 2.28 7.13 18.69
CA ALA A 254 2.66 6.26 17.58
C ALA A 254 1.59 5.21 17.23
N PHE A 255 0.80 4.74 18.20
CA PHE A 255 -0.30 3.80 17.98
C PHE A 255 -1.57 4.47 17.47
N ASP A 256 -1.90 5.65 18.00
CA ASP A 256 -3.05 6.47 17.55
C ASP A 256 -2.86 7.00 16.12
N LYS A 257 -1.62 7.02 15.62
CA LYS A 257 -1.28 7.46 14.28
C LYS A 257 -1.90 6.56 13.21
N CYS A 258 -2.60 7.18 12.26
CA CYS A 258 -3.32 6.52 11.18
C CYS A 258 -4.24 5.39 11.68
N SER A 259 -5.15 5.68 12.61
CA SER A 259 -6.08 4.70 13.17
C SER A 259 -6.96 3.96 12.16
N ASN A 260 -7.07 4.48 10.93
CA ASN A 260 -7.86 3.91 9.85
C ASN A 260 -7.16 2.76 9.11
N ILE A 261 -5.83 2.61 9.23
CA ILE A 261 -5.09 1.53 8.58
C ILE A 261 -4.97 0.32 9.51
N LYS A 262 -5.10 -0.89 8.96
CA LYS A 262 -4.77 -2.13 9.66
C LYS A 262 -3.24 -2.22 9.80
N ARG A 263 -2.76 -2.49 11.02
CA ARG A 263 -1.34 -2.57 11.35
C ARG A 263 -1.01 -3.94 11.93
N LEU A 264 0.04 -4.58 11.43
CA LEU A 264 0.60 -5.80 11.97
C LEU A 264 1.95 -5.48 12.60
N ILE A 265 2.14 -5.86 13.87
CA ILE A 265 3.44 -5.79 14.54
C ILE A 265 3.96 -7.22 14.67
N TRP A 266 5.03 -7.53 13.94
CA TRP A 266 5.57 -8.89 13.89
C TRP A 266 6.63 -9.17 14.95
N PHE A 267 6.33 -10.10 15.84
CA PHE A 267 7.20 -10.59 16.90
C PHE A 267 7.86 -11.90 16.44
N SER A 268 9.11 -11.83 15.97
CA SER A 268 9.88 -13.04 15.67
C SER A 268 10.08 -13.89 16.95
N PRO A 269 9.77 -15.20 16.95
CA PRO A 269 9.98 -16.09 18.08
C PRO A 269 11.44 -16.11 18.55
N VAL A 270 12.38 -16.04 17.61
CA VAL A 270 13.83 -16.05 17.90
C VAL A 270 14.22 -14.81 18.71
N GLU A 271 13.77 -13.63 18.29
CA GLU A 271 14.03 -12.38 19.01
C GLU A 271 13.27 -12.31 20.34
N SER A 272 12.04 -12.83 20.37
CA SER A 272 11.16 -12.80 21.55
C SER A 272 11.67 -13.68 22.69
N GLN A 273 12.47 -14.70 22.38
CA GLN A 273 13.08 -15.60 23.36
C GLN A 273 14.37 -15.03 23.99
N LYS A 274 14.96 -13.97 23.42
CA LYS A 274 16.14 -13.33 24.00
C LYS A 274 15.82 -12.74 25.37
N PRO A 275 16.62 -13.05 26.42
CA PRO A 275 16.34 -12.60 27.78
C PRO A 275 16.16 -11.08 27.90
N GLU A 276 16.98 -10.30 27.17
CA GLU A 276 16.90 -8.83 27.18
C GLU A 276 15.58 -8.27 26.59
N LYS A 277 14.92 -8.98 25.68
CA LYS A 277 13.74 -8.48 24.94
C LYS A 277 12.43 -9.04 25.46
N LYS A 278 12.45 -10.22 26.08
CA LYS A 278 11.25 -10.96 26.51
C LYS A 278 10.29 -10.12 27.35
N ALA A 279 10.81 -9.37 28.33
CA ALA A 279 10.00 -8.54 29.21
C ALA A 279 9.36 -7.37 28.44
N HIS A 280 10.15 -6.65 27.64
CA HIS A 280 9.68 -5.52 26.84
C HIS A 280 8.66 -5.94 25.77
N TYR A 281 8.86 -7.07 25.11
CA TYR A 281 7.91 -7.59 24.12
C TYR A 281 6.59 -8.00 24.76
N SER A 282 6.63 -8.62 25.95
CA SER A 282 5.43 -8.98 26.70
C SER A 282 4.64 -7.74 27.13
N GLU A 283 5.34 -6.71 27.63
CA GLU A 283 4.73 -5.43 27.98
C GLU A 283 4.10 -4.75 26.76
N LEU A 284 4.80 -4.73 25.62
CA LEU A 284 4.31 -4.13 24.38
C LEU A 284 3.04 -4.81 23.89
N LYS A 285 2.99 -6.16 23.88
CA LYS A 285 1.78 -6.92 23.51
C LYS A 285 0.56 -6.54 24.37
N VAL A 286 0.75 -6.31 25.67
CA VAL A 286 -0.34 -5.86 26.56
C VAL A 286 -0.78 -4.44 26.20
N GLN A 287 0.16 -3.55 25.90
CA GLN A 287 -0.14 -2.16 25.53
C GLN A 287 -0.86 -2.02 24.17
N LEU A 288 -0.72 -3.00 23.28
CA LEU A 288 -1.37 -3.00 21.96
C LEU A 288 -2.85 -3.43 22.01
N LYS A 289 -3.27 -4.19 23.03
CA LYS A 289 -4.66 -4.71 23.16
C LYS A 289 -5.77 -3.65 23.03
N PRO A 290 -5.62 -2.41 23.50
CA PRO A 290 -6.66 -1.38 23.34
C PRO A 290 -6.85 -0.88 21.90
N TYR A 291 -5.94 -1.18 20.98
CA TYR A 291 -5.95 -0.66 19.61
C TYR A 291 -6.49 -1.71 18.64
N PRO A 292 -7.76 -1.62 18.21
CA PRO A 292 -8.40 -2.68 17.42
C PRO A 292 -7.82 -2.82 16.01
N ASN A 293 -7.24 -1.75 15.47
CA ASN A 293 -6.60 -1.74 14.16
C ASN A 293 -5.15 -2.26 14.21
N ILE A 294 -4.58 -2.53 15.39
CA ILE A 294 -3.20 -3.02 15.54
C ILE A 294 -3.21 -4.44 16.08
N GLU A 295 -2.56 -5.35 15.35
CA GLU A 295 -2.47 -6.76 15.71
C GLU A 295 -1.03 -7.14 16.00
N ALA A 296 -0.80 -7.70 17.19
CA ALA A 296 0.48 -8.28 17.56
C ALA A 296 0.54 -9.73 17.08
N VAL A 297 1.41 -10.02 16.12
CA VAL A 297 1.54 -11.34 15.50
C VAL A 297 2.87 -11.96 15.92
N GLU A 298 2.84 -13.02 16.72
CA GLU A 298 4.02 -13.80 17.09
C GLU A 298 4.01 -15.12 16.34
N SER A 299 4.88 -15.24 15.33
CA SER A 299 4.91 -16.39 14.43
C SER A 299 6.26 -16.49 13.71
N THR A 300 6.54 -17.64 13.10
CA THR A 300 7.65 -17.75 12.14
C THR A 300 7.45 -16.79 10.97
N ILE A 301 8.51 -16.52 10.21
CA ILE A 301 8.41 -15.64 9.04
C ILE A 301 7.48 -16.21 7.96
N GLU A 302 7.50 -17.53 7.75
CA GLU A 302 6.63 -18.21 6.78
C GLU A 302 5.15 -18.12 7.18
N GLU A 303 4.82 -18.36 8.45
CA GLU A 303 3.46 -18.15 8.95
C GLU A 303 3.04 -16.68 8.87
N PHE A 304 3.97 -15.75 9.14
CA PHE A 304 3.69 -14.33 9.07
C PHE A 304 3.31 -13.90 7.65
N LYS A 305 4.03 -14.38 6.64
CA LYS A 305 3.72 -14.11 5.23
C LYS A 305 2.30 -14.57 4.87
N GLU A 306 1.88 -15.75 5.32
CA GLU A 306 0.52 -16.24 5.11
C GLU A 306 -0.53 -15.36 5.81
N ILE A 307 -0.27 -14.96 7.06
CA ILE A 307 -1.16 -14.03 7.80
C ILE A 307 -1.29 -12.69 7.07
N VAL A 308 -0.21 -12.16 6.50
CA VAL A 308 -0.23 -10.93 5.71
C VAL A 308 -1.11 -11.11 4.47
N LYS A 309 -0.95 -12.22 3.72
CA LYS A 309 -1.78 -12.52 2.53
C LYS A 309 -3.27 -12.65 2.88
N GLU A 310 -3.60 -13.29 4.00
CA GLU A 310 -4.98 -13.39 4.48
C GLU A 310 -5.57 -12.01 4.83
N ASN A 311 -4.81 -11.17 5.52
CA ASN A 311 -5.26 -9.82 5.89
C ASN A 311 -5.49 -8.95 4.65
N ILE A 312 -4.59 -9.01 3.68
CA ILE A 312 -4.73 -8.36 2.38
C ILE A 312 -6.04 -8.80 1.70
N THR A 313 -6.31 -10.11 1.67
CA THR A 313 -7.53 -10.64 1.04
C THR A 313 -8.79 -10.18 1.77
N LYS A 314 -8.76 -10.14 3.10
CA LYS A 314 -9.87 -9.62 3.92
C LYS A 314 -10.12 -8.14 3.67
N ILE A 315 -9.06 -7.34 3.58
CA ILE A 315 -9.15 -5.91 3.25
C ILE A 315 -9.79 -5.76 1.86
N LYS A 316 -9.34 -6.51 0.86
CA LYS A 316 -9.98 -6.50 -0.47
C LYS A 316 -11.45 -6.82 -0.44
N ILE A 317 -11.86 -7.87 0.26
CA ILE A 317 -13.29 -8.22 0.35
C ILE A 317 -14.06 -7.07 1.00
N SER A 318 -13.54 -6.43 2.05
CA SER A 318 -14.19 -5.24 2.61
C SER A 318 -14.20 -4.04 1.65
N THR A 319 -13.11 -3.82 0.90
CA THR A 319 -12.99 -2.70 -0.04
C THR A 319 -13.76 -2.92 -1.33
N GLU A 320 -13.97 -4.16 -1.78
CA GLU A 320 -14.84 -4.50 -2.92
C GLU A 320 -16.31 -4.37 -2.54
N VAL A 321 -16.67 -4.80 -1.32
CA VAL A 321 -17.99 -4.51 -0.73
C VAL A 321 -18.20 -2.99 -0.55
N GLU A 322 -17.13 -2.21 -0.30
CA GLU A 322 -17.19 -0.74 -0.25
C GLU A 322 -17.05 -0.07 -1.63
N LYS A 323 -16.41 -0.67 -2.64
CA LYS A 323 -16.30 -0.14 -4.01
C LYS A 323 -17.55 -0.44 -4.85
N GLU A 324 -18.33 -1.46 -4.51
CA GLU A 324 -19.72 -1.58 -4.96
C GLU A 324 -20.61 -0.43 -4.41
N SER A 325 -20.12 0.34 -3.42
CA SER A 325 -20.82 1.47 -2.79
C SER A 325 -20.42 2.87 -3.34
N LEU A 326 -20.22 3.01 -4.65
CA LEU A 326 -20.50 4.33 -5.29
C LEU A 326 -21.98 4.72 -5.17
N LYS A 327 -22.82 3.77 -4.80
CA LYS A 327 -24.25 3.95 -4.57
C LYS A 327 -24.49 4.55 -3.20
N GLU A 328 -25.37 5.54 -3.13
CA GLU A 328 -25.82 6.13 -1.88
C GLU A 328 -26.62 5.08 -1.10
N LEU A 329 -26.27 4.89 0.18
CA LEU A 329 -26.85 3.85 1.01
C LEU A 329 -28.17 4.32 1.64
N ILE A 330 -29.26 3.65 1.32
CA ILE A 330 -30.59 3.86 1.89
C ILE A 330 -30.82 2.82 2.99
N TYR A 331 -30.96 3.27 4.23
CA TYR A 331 -31.36 2.41 5.34
C TYR A 331 -32.86 2.53 5.62
N VAL A 332 -33.56 1.41 5.46
CA VAL A 332 -35.00 1.28 5.71
C VAL A 332 -35.23 0.60 7.06
N ILE A 333 -35.98 1.26 7.94
CA ILE A 333 -36.40 0.80 9.26
C ILE A 333 -37.91 0.66 9.25
N SER A 334 -38.45 -0.51 9.56
CA SER A 334 -39.90 -0.75 9.51
C SER A 334 -40.44 -1.30 10.82
N ASP A 335 -41.63 -0.83 11.23
CA ASP A 335 -42.38 -1.42 12.34
C ASP A 335 -43.22 -2.64 11.92
N SER A 336 -43.30 -2.91 10.62
CA SER A 336 -44.05 -4.01 10.01
C SER A 336 -43.13 -4.89 9.16
N LYS A 337 -43.50 -6.18 9.03
CA LYS A 337 -42.81 -7.07 8.09
C LYS A 337 -43.10 -6.55 6.69
N ILE A 338 -42.05 -6.26 5.93
CA ILE A 338 -42.13 -5.91 4.53
C ILE A 338 -42.14 -7.23 3.74
N ASP A 339 -43.00 -7.34 2.74
CA ASP A 339 -42.93 -8.46 1.80
C ASP A 339 -41.64 -8.36 0.98
N LYS A 340 -40.76 -9.36 1.12
CA LYS A 340 -39.47 -9.41 0.43
C LYS A 340 -39.63 -9.32 -1.08
N ALA A 341 -40.71 -9.86 -1.65
CA ALA A 341 -40.93 -9.81 -3.10
C ALA A 341 -41.02 -8.36 -3.61
N ASN A 342 -41.72 -7.48 -2.88
CA ASN A 342 -41.86 -6.07 -3.24
C ASN A 342 -40.55 -5.29 -3.04
N PHE A 343 -39.73 -5.69 -2.05
CA PHE A 343 -38.42 -5.08 -1.81
C PHE A 343 -37.38 -5.51 -2.85
N ASP A 344 -37.44 -6.77 -3.29
CA ASP A 344 -36.58 -7.30 -4.35
C ASP A 344 -36.91 -6.69 -5.70
N ASP A 345 -38.18 -6.40 -5.99
CA ASP A 345 -38.58 -5.68 -7.21
C ASP A 345 -38.03 -4.24 -7.24
N LEU A 346 -37.94 -3.61 -6.06
CA LEU A 346 -37.30 -2.32 -5.84
C LEU A 346 -35.81 -2.35 -6.21
N LEU A 347 -35.10 -3.41 -5.77
CA LEU A 347 -33.68 -3.64 -6.07
C LEU A 347 -33.42 -3.98 -7.55
N ARG A 348 -34.42 -4.49 -8.29
CA ARG A 348 -34.31 -4.83 -9.71
C ARG A 348 -34.50 -3.64 -10.65
N ASN A 349 -34.97 -2.50 -10.15
CA ASN A 349 -35.12 -1.31 -10.99
C ASN A 349 -33.76 -0.71 -11.32
N LYS A 350 -33.38 -0.69 -12.61
CA LYS A 350 -32.06 -0.22 -13.07
C LYS A 350 -31.69 1.17 -12.55
N ASN A 351 -32.58 2.16 -12.65
CA ASN A 351 -32.31 3.54 -12.24
C ASN A 351 -32.04 3.66 -10.73
N ILE A 352 -32.70 2.84 -9.91
CA ILE A 352 -32.47 2.81 -8.47
C ILE A 352 -31.20 2.02 -8.17
N SER A 353 -31.08 0.82 -8.75
CA SER A 353 -29.97 -0.09 -8.49
C SER A 353 -28.62 0.44 -8.97
N GLU A 354 -28.58 1.40 -9.90
CA GLU A 354 -27.34 2.06 -10.35
C GLU A 354 -26.90 3.19 -9.41
N LYS A 355 -27.83 3.84 -8.69
CA LYS A 355 -27.56 5.02 -7.84
C LYS A 355 -27.62 4.73 -6.33
N PHE A 356 -28.45 3.78 -5.90
CA PHE A 356 -28.74 3.50 -4.50
C PHE A 356 -28.51 2.05 -4.14
N GLU A 357 -28.03 1.82 -2.92
CA GLU A 357 -28.04 0.53 -2.26
C GLU A 357 -29.08 0.55 -1.14
N LEU A 358 -30.06 -0.36 -1.18
CA LEU A 358 -31.09 -0.42 -0.14
C LEU A 358 -30.76 -1.52 0.87
N LYS A 359 -30.71 -1.17 2.16
CA LYS A 359 -30.56 -2.12 3.26
C LYS A 359 -31.79 -2.08 4.17
N LEU A 360 -32.30 -3.27 4.46
CA LEU A 360 -33.33 -3.54 5.44
C LEU A 360 -32.81 -4.63 6.38
N ILE A 361 -32.92 -4.41 7.69
CA ILE A 361 -32.64 -5.48 8.66
C ILE A 361 -33.92 -6.32 8.80
N ASP A 362 -33.95 -7.46 8.13
CA ASP A 362 -35.02 -8.45 8.24
C ASP A 362 -34.47 -9.78 8.79
N ASN A 363 -35.23 -10.43 9.67
CA ASN A 363 -34.94 -11.73 10.27
C ASN A 363 -33.57 -11.86 10.97
N VAL A 364 -33.38 -11.11 12.06
CA VAL A 364 -32.24 -11.35 12.97
C VAL A 364 -32.74 -12.07 14.22
N GLU A 365 -32.24 -13.30 14.46
CA GLU A 365 -32.65 -14.12 15.61
C GLU A 365 -32.11 -13.58 16.95
N ASN A 366 -31.01 -12.83 16.90
CA ASN A 366 -30.30 -12.32 18.07
C ASN A 366 -30.37 -10.79 18.16
N VAL A 367 -30.84 -10.29 19.30
CA VAL A 367 -30.96 -8.85 19.60
C VAL A 367 -29.62 -8.12 19.54
N THR A 368 -28.52 -8.80 19.91
CA THR A 368 -27.18 -8.23 19.87
C THR A 368 -26.74 -7.97 18.43
N ASP A 369 -26.97 -8.93 17.54
CA ASP A 369 -26.61 -8.83 16.12
C ASP A 369 -27.46 -7.76 15.42
N TYR A 370 -28.75 -7.66 15.78
CA TYR A 370 -29.62 -6.58 15.31
C TYR A 370 -29.05 -5.21 15.70
N ARG A 371 -28.61 -5.05 16.96
CA ARG A 371 -28.03 -3.79 17.43
C ARG A 371 -26.72 -3.47 16.72
N HIS A 372 -25.84 -4.46 16.52
CA HIS A 372 -24.60 -4.25 15.78
C HIS A 372 -24.87 -3.75 14.36
N LEU A 373 -25.71 -4.48 13.60
CA LEU A 373 -26.09 -4.10 12.24
C LEU A 373 -26.78 -2.72 12.19
N HIS A 374 -27.67 -2.44 13.14
CA HIS A 374 -28.33 -1.14 13.24
C HIS A 374 -27.33 0.00 13.44
N TYR A 375 -26.37 -0.14 14.36
CA TYR A 375 -25.34 0.88 14.59
C TYR A 375 -24.38 1.04 13.40
N GLU A 376 -24.06 -0.05 12.70
CA GLU A 376 -23.28 0.06 11.47
C GLU A 376 -24.01 0.85 10.38
N LEU A 377 -25.30 0.57 10.17
CA LEU A 377 -26.11 1.30 9.19
C LEU A 377 -26.33 2.76 9.59
N LEU A 378 -26.47 3.09 10.88
CA LEU A 378 -26.49 4.48 11.36
C LEU A 378 -25.21 5.24 11.01
N ARG A 379 -24.05 4.56 10.99
CA ARG A 379 -22.76 5.16 10.64
C ARG A 379 -22.58 5.34 9.13
N LYS A 380 -23.03 4.37 8.34
CA LYS A 380 -22.74 4.29 6.89
C LYS A 380 -23.81 4.93 6.00
N ALA A 381 -25.09 4.84 6.36
CA ALA A 381 -26.21 5.20 5.48
C ALA A 381 -26.29 6.70 5.15
N ASP A 382 -26.60 7.02 3.90
CA ASP A 382 -26.76 8.38 3.38
C ASP A 382 -28.20 8.89 3.60
N TYR A 383 -29.17 7.98 3.45
CA TYR A 383 -30.59 8.26 3.61
C TYR A 383 -31.22 7.31 4.64
N PHE A 384 -32.12 7.86 5.46
CA PHE A 384 -32.88 7.09 6.43
C PHE A 384 -34.38 7.13 6.10
N PHE A 385 -35.01 5.96 6.07
CA PHE A 385 -36.46 5.82 5.89
C PHE A 385 -37.05 5.05 7.06
N ILE A 386 -37.96 5.68 7.80
CA ILE A 386 -38.79 4.99 8.80
C ILE A 386 -40.16 4.71 8.19
N LEU A 387 -40.50 3.43 8.07
CA LEU A 387 -41.83 2.96 7.68
C LEU A 387 -42.66 2.74 8.94
N PHE A 388 -43.64 3.63 9.17
CA PHE A 388 -44.44 3.69 10.38
C PHE A 388 -45.93 3.39 10.10
N PHE A 389 -46.31 2.11 10.19
CA PHE A 389 -47.64 1.64 9.81
C PHE A 389 -48.41 0.93 10.94
N LYS A 390 -47.75 0.56 12.05
CA LYS A 390 -48.38 -0.06 13.22
C LYS A 390 -48.78 0.92 14.32
N ASN A 391 -48.58 2.23 14.12
CA ASN A 391 -48.92 3.28 15.09
C ASN A 391 -48.22 3.14 16.46
N ASN A 392 -47.05 2.51 16.54
CA ASN A 392 -46.25 2.41 17.77
C ASN A 392 -45.41 3.67 18.03
N LEU A 393 -46.03 4.69 18.62
CA LEU A 393 -45.38 5.98 18.90
C LEU A 393 -44.10 5.89 19.77
N PRO A 394 -44.03 5.05 20.82
CA PRO A 394 -42.79 4.84 21.57
C PRO A 394 -41.63 4.34 20.70
N TRP A 395 -41.90 3.38 19.82
CA TRP A 395 -40.90 2.84 18.90
C TRP A 395 -40.41 3.90 17.91
N LEU A 396 -41.33 4.67 17.30
CA LEU A 396 -40.99 5.76 16.39
C LEU A 396 -40.12 6.81 17.09
N SER A 397 -40.46 7.15 18.33
CA SER A 397 -39.68 8.08 19.16
C SER A 397 -38.28 7.56 19.43
N SER A 398 -38.12 6.24 19.65
CA SER A 398 -36.81 5.61 19.84
C SER A 398 -35.96 5.66 18.57
N MET A 399 -36.50 5.20 17.44
CA MET A 399 -35.76 5.14 16.17
C MET A 399 -35.39 6.54 15.66
N SER A 400 -36.31 7.51 15.77
CA SER A 400 -36.03 8.90 15.40
C SER A 400 -34.96 9.54 16.28
N ALA A 401 -34.94 9.24 17.60
CA ALA A 401 -33.90 9.73 18.50
C ALA A 401 -32.52 9.14 18.17
N GLU A 402 -32.45 7.87 17.75
CA GLU A 402 -31.20 7.23 17.34
C GLU A 402 -30.64 7.85 16.06
N ILE A 403 -31.48 8.07 15.03
CA ILE A 403 -31.07 8.76 13.79
C ILE A 403 -30.63 10.20 14.07
N LYS A 404 -31.24 10.90 15.03
CA LYS A 404 -30.79 12.25 15.43
C LYS A 404 -29.41 12.25 16.09
N LYS A 405 -29.04 11.16 16.77
CA LYS A 405 -27.71 10.98 17.39
C LYS A 405 -26.65 10.49 16.40
N ALA A 406 -27.07 9.93 15.26
CA ALA A 406 -26.17 9.37 14.25
C ALA A 406 -25.00 10.29 13.85
N PRO A 407 -25.17 11.61 13.66
CA PRO A 407 -24.05 12.52 13.36
C PRO A 407 -22.89 12.45 14.36
N GLY A 408 -23.16 12.18 15.64
CA GLY A 408 -22.13 12.09 16.68
C GLY A 408 -21.26 10.83 16.61
N PHE A 409 -21.60 9.86 15.76
CA PHE A 409 -20.86 8.60 15.60
C PHE A 409 -20.31 8.39 14.19
N ARG A 410 -20.41 9.41 13.32
CA ARG A 410 -19.98 9.38 11.92
C ARG A 410 -18.64 10.11 11.76
N ASN A 411 -17.76 9.60 10.90
CA ASN A 411 -16.48 10.22 10.54
C ASN A 411 -16.71 11.41 9.59
N GLU A 412 -17.42 12.44 10.05
CA GLU A 412 -17.73 13.68 9.29
C GLU A 412 -18.58 13.49 8.01
N LYS A 413 -19.09 12.27 7.74
CA LYS A 413 -20.02 11.98 6.64
C LYS A 413 -21.42 12.57 6.91
N GLU A 414 -21.88 13.48 6.04
CA GLU A 414 -23.19 14.12 6.12
C GLU A 414 -24.35 13.10 5.94
N ILE A 415 -25.54 13.44 6.44
CA ILE A 415 -26.78 12.69 6.19
C ILE A 415 -27.58 13.45 5.14
N LEU A 416 -27.78 12.84 3.97
CA LEU A 416 -28.41 13.50 2.81
C LEU A 416 -29.94 13.59 2.93
N GLY A 417 -30.58 12.68 3.68
CA GLY A 417 -32.02 12.79 3.92
C GLY A 417 -32.57 11.88 5.02
N LYS A 418 -33.67 12.32 5.62
CA LYS A 418 -34.37 11.62 6.70
C LYS A 418 -35.87 11.67 6.43
N TYR A 419 -36.49 10.51 6.26
CA TYR A 419 -37.87 10.37 5.83
C TYR A 419 -38.67 9.50 6.79
N ILE A 420 -39.94 9.84 6.99
CA ILE A 420 -40.90 9.00 7.70
C ILE A 420 -42.11 8.82 6.80
N LEU A 421 -42.36 7.57 6.40
CA LEU A 421 -43.56 7.17 5.69
C LEU A 421 -44.58 6.71 6.72
N PHE A 422 -45.78 7.27 6.66
CA PHE A 422 -46.83 7.02 7.65
C PHE A 422 -48.20 7.00 7.00
N ASN A 423 -49.14 6.29 7.63
CA ASN A 423 -50.52 6.21 7.14
C ASN A 423 -51.27 7.54 7.36
N ASP A 424 -52.15 7.94 6.44
CA ASP A 424 -52.86 9.24 6.49
C ASP A 424 -53.62 9.48 7.80
N ASN A 425 -54.03 8.41 8.46
CA ASN A 425 -54.78 8.43 9.72
C ASN A 425 -53.88 8.51 10.98
N THR A 426 -52.57 8.54 10.84
CA THR A 426 -51.64 8.54 11.97
C THR A 426 -51.51 9.93 12.57
N ILE A 427 -51.77 10.04 13.88
CA ILE A 427 -51.65 11.29 14.65
C ILE A 427 -50.34 11.26 15.45
N PHE A 428 -49.44 12.21 15.18
CA PHE A 428 -48.22 12.42 15.97
C PHE A 428 -47.88 13.90 16.09
N ASN A 429 -47.06 14.22 17.10
CA ASN A 429 -46.56 15.59 17.29
C ASN A 429 -45.48 15.90 16.24
N ARG A 430 -45.85 16.73 15.25
CA ARG A 430 -44.95 17.14 14.16
C ARG A 430 -43.73 17.93 14.63
N GLU A 431 -43.82 18.68 15.73
CA GLU A 431 -42.68 19.47 16.25
C GLU A 431 -41.52 18.57 16.68
N LYS A 432 -41.81 17.39 17.24
CA LYS A 432 -40.78 16.43 17.65
C LYS A 432 -40.04 15.79 16.47
N LEU A 433 -40.64 15.82 15.28
CA LEU A 433 -40.15 15.19 14.06
C LEU A 433 -39.73 16.20 12.98
N LYS A 434 -39.53 17.48 13.34
CA LYS A 434 -39.15 18.56 12.41
C LYS A 434 -37.90 18.28 11.56
N ASP A 435 -37.03 17.39 12.01
CA ASP A 435 -35.78 17.03 11.33
C ASP A 435 -35.99 15.93 10.26
N PHE A 436 -37.24 15.49 10.07
CA PHE A 436 -37.64 14.45 9.12
C PHE A 436 -38.65 15.01 8.11
N GLN A 437 -38.53 14.58 6.86
CA GLN A 437 -39.57 14.77 5.86
C GLN A 437 -40.67 13.74 6.08
N LEU A 438 -41.89 14.23 6.31
CA LEU A 438 -43.06 13.40 6.61
C LEU A 438 -43.82 13.15 5.31
N ILE A 439 -43.92 11.89 4.90
CA ILE A 439 -44.57 11.49 3.65
C ILE A 439 -45.79 10.60 3.96
N PRO A 440 -47.01 11.10 3.73
CA PRO A 440 -48.21 10.28 3.86
C PRO A 440 -48.24 9.21 2.78
N LYS A 441 -48.37 7.93 3.18
CA LYS A 441 -48.46 6.75 2.31
C LYS A 441 -49.35 5.70 2.96
N ASN A 442 -50.14 4.97 2.17
CA ASN A 442 -51.08 3.99 2.73
C ASN A 442 -50.43 2.64 2.97
N LYS A 443 -49.37 2.32 2.22
CA LYS A 443 -48.66 1.05 2.34
C LYS A 443 -47.13 1.20 2.28
N PRO A 444 -46.36 0.26 2.89
CA PRO A 444 -44.90 0.25 2.83
C PRO A 444 -44.31 0.23 1.41
N GLU A 445 -44.98 -0.43 0.46
CA GLU A 445 -44.52 -0.60 -0.92
C GLU A 445 -44.43 0.74 -1.68
N GLU A 446 -45.19 1.76 -1.24
CA GLU A 446 -45.16 3.09 -1.84
C GLU A 446 -43.85 3.86 -1.53
N LEU A 447 -42.93 3.25 -0.76
CA LEU A 447 -41.53 3.67 -0.66
C LEU A 447 -40.87 3.77 -2.05
N PHE A 448 -41.25 2.91 -2.99
CA PHE A 448 -40.70 2.89 -4.34
C PHE A 448 -40.83 4.23 -5.05
N GLU A 449 -42.01 4.84 -5.00
CA GLU A 449 -42.26 6.13 -5.64
C GLU A 449 -41.38 7.24 -5.05
N VAL A 450 -41.12 7.18 -3.73
CA VAL A 450 -40.28 8.15 -3.06
C VAL A 450 -38.82 7.99 -3.46
N VAL A 451 -38.30 6.76 -3.48
CA VAL A 451 -36.92 6.48 -3.87
C VAL A 451 -36.71 6.77 -5.36
N GLN A 452 -37.69 6.49 -6.22
CA GLN A 452 -37.63 6.87 -7.64
C GLN A 452 -37.51 8.38 -7.83
N ASN A 453 -38.28 9.18 -7.08
CA ASN A 453 -38.19 10.63 -7.15
C ASN A 453 -36.84 11.18 -6.65
N LEU A 454 -36.11 10.44 -5.83
CA LEU A 454 -34.73 10.77 -5.43
C LEU A 454 -33.69 10.32 -6.46
N ALA A 455 -34.04 9.37 -7.33
CA ALA A 455 -33.16 8.84 -8.36
C ALA A 455 -33.08 9.74 -9.60
N VAL A 456 -34.18 10.44 -9.92
CA VAL A 456 -34.26 11.50 -10.95
C VAL A 456 -33.50 12.74 -10.47
#